data_AF-A0A3L6L5U5-F1
#
_entry.id   AF-A0A3L6L5U5-F1
#
_cell.length_a   1.000
_cell.length_b   1.000
_cell.length_c   1.000
_cell.angle_alpha   90.00
_cell.angle_beta   90.00
_cell.angle_gamma   90.00
#
_symmetry.space_group_name_H-M   'P 1'
#
loop_
_entity.id
_entity.type
_entity.pdbx_description
1 polymer ?
#
loop_
_entity_poly.entity_id
_entity_poly.type
_entity_poly.pdbx_seq_one_letter_code
_entity_poly.pdbx_strand_id
1 'polypeptide(L)'
;MAAQGLLKERDLAGTAAFEVALQHIVVRQDRTYHFVQLLIALSFLVLIVEVVLIVVTYAVLPILSIEPEGYVCHILSFASPPCLILPVVCLGLLRTATQRFAIESGSQMVHRLNATVMEPCLGMHFKYLSGKISSDGYCYADRDLLSKPDYTSQT
;
A
#
# COMPACT_ATOMS: atom_id res chain seq x y z
N MET A 1 31.24 -27.19 -35.87
CA MET A 1 30.73 -26.01 -36.60
C MET A 1 29.22 -26.07 -36.63
N ALA A 2 28.56 -24.99 -36.21
CA ALA A 2 27.11 -24.68 -36.26
C ALA A 2 26.16 -25.64 -35.50
N ALA A 3 25.25 -25.23 -34.62
CA ALA A 3 24.58 -23.93 -34.46
C ALA A 3 24.30 -23.67 -32.96
N GLN A 4 24.99 -22.72 -32.32
CA GLN A 4 24.44 -21.40 -31.95
C GLN A 4 22.98 -21.19 -32.39
N GLY A 5 22.04 -21.01 -31.46
CA GLY A 5 20.72 -20.48 -31.88
C GLY A 5 19.49 -20.69 -31.00
N LEU A 6 19.56 -21.24 -29.79
CA LEU A 6 18.40 -21.22 -28.87
C LEU A 6 18.82 -20.74 -27.48
N LEU A 7 19.48 -19.58 -27.44
CA LEU A 7 19.19 -18.64 -26.35
C LEU A 7 17.68 -18.38 -26.48
N LYS A 8 16.88 -18.99 -25.61
CA LYS A 8 15.48 -18.65 -25.42
C LYS A 8 15.47 -17.13 -25.27
N GLU A 9 15.09 -16.39 -26.32
CA GLU A 9 14.81 -14.97 -26.26
C GLU A 9 13.74 -14.83 -25.20
N ARG A 10 14.18 -14.60 -23.97
CA ARG A 10 13.30 -14.24 -22.88
C ARG A 10 12.74 -12.91 -23.35
N ASP A 11 11.45 -12.91 -23.67
CA ASP A 11 10.77 -11.79 -24.30
C ASP A 11 11.07 -10.51 -23.50
N LEU A 12 12.05 -9.77 -24.01
CA LEU A 12 12.68 -8.67 -23.32
C LEU A 12 11.71 -7.49 -23.32
N ALA A 13 10.90 -7.41 -24.38
CA ALA A 13 9.76 -6.53 -24.48
C ALA A 13 8.67 -6.93 -23.48
N GLY A 14 8.34 -8.22 -23.35
CA GLY A 14 7.37 -8.70 -22.36
C GLY A 14 7.80 -8.43 -20.91
N THR A 15 9.08 -8.61 -20.59
CA THR A 15 9.63 -8.33 -19.26
C THR A 15 9.64 -6.83 -18.97
N ALA A 16 10.02 -5.99 -19.94
CA ALA A 16 9.98 -4.54 -19.80
C ALA A 16 8.54 -4.00 -19.68
N ALA A 17 7.59 -4.53 -20.45
CA ALA A 17 6.18 -4.16 -20.36
C ALA A 17 5.59 -4.52 -18.99
N PHE A 18 5.94 -5.70 -18.46
CA PHE A 18 5.55 -6.12 -17.13
C PHE A 18 6.19 -5.27 -16.03
N GLU A 19 7.47 -4.91 -16.16
CA GLU A 19 8.15 -3.98 -15.25
C GLU A 19 7.46 -2.61 -15.20
N VAL A 20 7.17 -2.01 -16.36
CA VAL A 20 6.47 -0.72 -16.44
C VAL A 20 5.06 -0.80 -15.87
N ALA A 21 4.33 -1.89 -16.14
CA ALA A 21 3.01 -2.11 -15.57
C ALA A 21 3.07 -2.21 -14.03
N LEU A 22 4.04 -2.94 -13.48
CA LEU A 22 4.23 -3.04 -12.03
C LEU A 22 4.61 -1.71 -11.41
N GLN A 23 5.54 -0.97 -12.00
CA GLN A 23 5.89 0.38 -11.53
C GLN A 23 4.64 1.28 -11.48
N HIS A 24 3.80 1.25 -12.52
CA HIS A 24 2.58 2.05 -12.56
C HIS A 24 1.57 1.65 -11.46
N ILE A 25 1.36 0.35 -11.25
CA ILE A 25 0.47 -0.16 -10.21
C ILE A 25 0.98 0.25 -8.81
N VAL A 26 2.28 0.06 -8.56
CA VAL A 26 2.91 0.40 -7.28
C VAL A 26 2.79 1.89 -6.99
N VAL A 27 3.09 2.76 -7.95
CA VAL A 27 2.96 4.23 -7.79
C VAL A 27 1.51 4.62 -7.50
N ARG A 28 0.54 4.01 -8.20
CA ARG A 28 -0.88 4.28 -7.96
C ARG A 28 -1.28 3.85 -6.55
N GLN A 29 -0.83 2.69 -6.11
CA GLN A 29 -1.14 2.16 -4.79
C GLN A 29 -0.52 3.01 -3.67
N ASP A 30 0.74 3.44 -3.79
CA ASP A 30 1.38 4.34 -2.82
C ASP A 30 0.66 5.69 -2.72
N ARG A 31 0.22 6.26 -3.85
CA ARG A 31 -0.59 7.49 -3.84
C ARG A 31 -1.91 7.28 -3.10
N THR A 32 -2.61 6.17 -3.36
CA THR A 32 -3.86 5.85 -2.66
C THR A 32 -3.62 5.65 -1.16
N TYR A 33 -2.56 4.94 -0.78
CA TYR A 33 -2.18 4.73 0.60
C TYR A 33 -1.94 6.06 1.33
N HIS A 34 -1.09 6.94 0.79
CA HIS A 34 -0.81 8.23 1.39
C HIS A 34 -2.02 9.18 1.41
N PHE A 35 -2.87 9.13 0.38
CA PHE A 35 -4.11 9.90 0.36
C PHE A 35 -5.05 9.47 1.49
N VAL A 36 -5.19 8.17 1.73
CA VAL A 36 -5.99 7.65 2.83
C VAL A 36 -5.38 8.00 4.19
N GLN A 37 -4.06 7.91 4.34
CA GLN A 37 -3.37 8.39 5.54
C GLN A 37 -3.61 9.87 5.81
N LEU A 38 -3.59 10.71 4.77
CA LEU A 38 -3.89 12.14 4.87
C LEU A 38 -5.32 12.37 5.36
N LEU A 39 -6.31 11.65 4.81
CA LEU A 39 -7.70 11.74 5.24
C LEU A 39 -7.90 11.32 6.70
N ILE A 40 -7.21 10.26 7.12
CA ILE A 40 -7.21 9.83 8.53
C ILE A 40 -6.61 10.92 9.41
N ALA A 41 -5.44 11.47 9.05
CA ALA A 41 -4.78 12.52 9.81
C ALA A 41 -5.64 13.79 9.89
N LEU A 42 -6.29 14.20 8.80
CA LEU A 42 -7.18 15.35 8.76
C LEU A 42 -8.42 15.14 9.64
N SER A 43 -8.98 13.94 9.62
CA SER A 43 -10.13 13.59 10.48
C SER A 43 -9.74 13.58 11.96
N PHE A 44 -8.53 13.10 12.31
CA PHE A 44 -8.00 13.21 13.67
C PHE A 44 -7.72 14.66 14.08
N LEU A 45 -7.19 15.49 13.18
CA LEU A 45 -6.96 16.91 13.44
C LEU A 45 -8.27 17.60 13.81
N VAL A 46 -9.32 17.42 12.99
CA VAL A 46 -10.66 17.98 13.25
C VAL A 46 -11.18 17.50 14.60
N LEU A 47 -11.07 16.21 14.89
CA LEU A 47 -11.52 15.63 16.15
C LEU A 47 -10.78 16.22 17.37
N ILE A 48 -9.46 16.38 17.29
CA ILE A 48 -8.66 16.99 18.36
C ILE A 48 -9.07 18.44 18.57
N VAL A 49 -9.23 19.21 17.49
CA VAL A 49 -9.65 20.62 17.56
C VAL A 49 -11.03 20.73 18.21
N GLU A 50 -12.00 19.90 17.82
CA GLU A 50 -13.33 19.88 18.43
C GLU A 50 -13.28 19.51 19.92
N VAL A 51 -12.51 18.49 20.30
CA VAL A 51 -12.33 18.10 21.70
C VAL A 51 -11.73 19.24 22.52
N VAL A 52 -10.70 19.92 21.99
CA VAL A 52 -10.09 21.09 22.65
C VAL A 52 -11.13 22.20 22.80
N LEU A 53 -11.91 22.48 21.75
CA LEU A 53 -12.96 23.49 21.78
C LEU A 53 -14.01 23.21 22.86
N ILE A 54 -14.46 21.95 22.97
CA ILE A 54 -15.40 21.49 24.00
C ILE A 54 -14.79 21.65 25.39
N VAL A 55 -13.55 21.20 25.61
CA VAL A 55 -12.88 21.32 26.92
C VAL A 55 -12.73 22.79 27.32
N VAL A 56 -12.33 23.65 26.39
CA VAL A 56 -12.21 25.08 26.64
C VAL A 56 -13.56 25.67 27.03
N THR A 57 -14.60 25.36 26.25
CA THR A 57 -15.97 25.88 26.44
C THR A 57 -16.61 25.44 27.75
N TYR A 58 -16.53 24.14 28.08
CA TYR A 58 -17.28 23.55 29.19
C TYR A 58 -16.49 23.39 30.48
N ALA A 59 -15.16 23.48 30.45
CA ALA A 59 -14.32 23.39 31.65
C ALA A 59 -13.52 24.67 31.89
N VAL A 60 -12.76 25.16 30.90
CA VAL A 60 -11.81 26.26 31.12
C VAL A 60 -12.50 27.60 31.33
N LEU A 61 -13.44 27.99 30.46
CA LEU A 61 -14.20 29.23 30.60
C LEU A 61 -14.98 29.33 31.93
N PRO A 62 -15.76 28.32 32.34
CA PRO A 62 -16.50 28.40 33.59
C PRO A 62 -15.59 28.41 34.83
N ILE A 63 -14.44 27.73 34.80
CA ILE A 63 -13.46 27.78 35.90
C ILE A 63 -12.83 29.17 36.04
N LEU A 64 -12.53 29.81 34.91
CA LEU A 64 -11.93 31.16 34.90
C LEU A 64 -12.97 32.28 35.02
N SER A 65 -14.26 31.95 35.03
CA SER A 65 -15.38 32.90 35.09
C SER A 65 -15.32 33.97 33.98
N ILE A 66 -14.79 33.61 32.81
CA ILE A 66 -14.63 34.49 31.65
C ILE A 66 -15.88 34.37 30.77
N GLU A 67 -16.57 35.47 30.52
CA GLU A 67 -17.63 35.52 29.51
C GLU A 67 -17.00 35.65 28.11
N PRO A 68 -17.37 34.77 27.15
CA PRO A 68 -16.86 34.87 25.79
C PRO A 68 -17.52 36.04 25.05
N GLU A 69 -16.74 37.06 24.69
CA GLU A 69 -17.21 38.21 23.91
C GLU A 69 -16.86 38.10 22.42
N GLY A 70 -17.72 38.70 21.57
CA GLY A 70 -17.45 38.88 20.14
C GLY A 70 -17.34 37.58 19.32
N TYR A 71 -16.34 37.51 18.43
CA TYR A 71 -16.12 36.38 17.51
C TYR A 71 -15.88 35.04 18.23
N VAL A 72 -15.39 35.08 19.47
CA VAL A 72 -15.12 33.89 20.28
C VAL A 72 -16.42 33.17 20.62
N CYS A 73 -17.49 33.91 20.91
CA CYS A 73 -18.81 33.35 21.20
C CYS A 73 -19.41 32.61 19.97
N HIS A 74 -19.18 33.13 18.76
CA HIS A 74 -19.61 32.47 17.52
C HIS A 74 -18.83 31.19 17.20
N ILE A 75 -17.56 31.10 17.60
CA ILE A 75 -16.78 29.87 17.41
C ILE A 75 -17.19 28.83 18.47
N LEU A 76 -17.42 29.28 19.71
CA LEU A 76 -17.86 28.41 20.80
C LEU A 76 -19.26 27.81 20.56
N SER A 77 -20.14 28.45 19.81
CA SER A 77 -21.44 27.86 19.46
C SER A 77 -21.32 26.62 18.56
N PHE A 78 -20.18 26.43 17.87
CA PHE A 78 -19.86 25.21 17.15
C PHE A 78 -19.26 24.12 18.05
N ALA A 79 -18.91 24.43 19.31
CA ALA A 79 -18.41 23.47 20.30
C ALA A 79 -19.55 22.60 20.86
N SER A 80 -20.34 21.96 20.00
CA SER A 80 -21.44 21.12 20.42
C SER A 80 -21.00 19.64 20.44
N PRO A 81 -21.31 18.87 21.49
CA PRO A 81 -21.04 17.42 21.53
C PRO A 81 -21.57 16.63 20.32
N PRO A 82 -22.71 16.99 19.70
CA PRO A 82 -23.18 16.35 18.46
C PRO A 82 -22.23 16.52 17.27
N CYS A 83 -21.43 17.59 17.22
CA CYS A 83 -20.46 17.79 16.13
C CYS A 83 -19.40 16.69 16.08
N LEU A 84 -19.04 16.09 17.23
CA LEU A 84 -18.09 14.97 17.32
C LEU A 84 -18.55 13.72 16.55
N ILE A 85 -19.84 13.57 16.28
CA ILE A 85 -20.38 12.40 15.58
C ILE A 85 -19.81 12.32 14.17
N LEU A 86 -19.68 13.45 13.46
CA LEU A 86 -19.24 13.48 12.08
C LEU A 86 -17.78 13.00 11.90
N PRO A 87 -16.76 13.53 12.61
CA PRO A 87 -15.39 13.04 12.48
C PRO A 87 -15.25 11.61 13.00
N VAL A 88 -15.99 11.21 14.04
CA VAL A 88 -15.97 9.82 14.54
C VAL A 88 -16.54 8.84 13.52
N VAL A 89 -17.67 9.16 12.89
CA VAL A 89 -18.25 8.33 11.81
C VAL A 89 -17.31 8.31 10.61
N CYS A 90 -16.72 9.44 10.24
CA CYS A 90 -15.75 9.51 9.15
C CYS A 90 -14.53 8.62 9.43
N LEU A 91 -13.95 8.70 10.63
CA LEU A 91 -12.86 7.82 11.07
C LEU A 91 -13.28 6.34 11.11
N GLY A 92 -14.50 6.03 11.54
CA GLY A 92 -15.05 4.67 11.52
C GLY A 92 -15.14 4.12 10.09
N LEU A 93 -15.64 4.92 9.15
CA LEU A 93 -15.72 4.56 7.74
C LEU A 93 -14.33 4.43 7.10
N LEU A 94 -13.40 5.34 7.41
CA LEU A 94 -12.01 5.28 6.95
C LEU A 94 -11.28 4.05 7.49
N ARG A 95 -11.50 3.69 8.76
CA ARG A 95 -10.89 2.51 9.39
C ARG A 95 -11.46 1.20 8.84
N THR A 96 -12.77 1.13 8.63
CA THR A 96 -13.41 -0.05 8.03
C THR A 96 -13.03 -0.19 6.56
N ALA A 97 -12.95 0.91 5.81
CA ALA A 97 -12.48 0.90 4.42
C ALA A 97 -11.02 0.46 4.32
N THR A 98 -10.12 0.99 5.15
CA THR A 98 -8.70 0.58 5.16
C THR A 98 -8.53 -0.90 5.47
N GLN A 99 -9.29 -1.44 6.42
CA GLN A 99 -9.27 -2.87 6.74
C GLN A 99 -9.85 -3.74 5.63
N ARG A 100 -11.00 -3.35 5.07
CA ARG A 100 -11.72 -4.15 4.06
C ARG A 100 -10.99 -4.18 2.72
N PHE A 101 -10.35 -3.09 2.34
CA PHE A 101 -9.59 -3.00 1.08
C PHE A 101 -8.11 -3.31 1.24
N ALA A 102 -7.68 -3.75 2.44
CA ALA A 102 -6.28 -4.06 2.77
C ALA A 102 -5.32 -3.05 2.16
N ILE A 103 -5.58 -1.76 2.42
CA ILE A 103 -4.82 -0.66 1.82
C ILE A 103 -3.40 -0.70 2.40
N GLU A 104 -2.54 -1.45 1.75
CA GLU A 104 -1.15 -1.68 2.12
C GLU A 104 -0.23 -0.78 1.30
N SER A 105 0.93 -0.47 1.87
CA SER A 105 1.99 0.24 1.14
C SER A 105 2.42 -0.55 -0.10
N GLY A 106 2.86 0.15 -1.14
CA GLY A 106 3.38 -0.45 -2.36
C GLY A 106 4.58 -1.37 -2.10
N SER A 107 5.38 -1.09 -1.08
CA SER A 107 6.49 -1.96 -0.66
C SER A 107 6.01 -3.31 -0.10
N GLN A 108 4.96 -3.32 0.73
CA GLN A 108 4.34 -4.54 1.23
C GLN A 108 3.65 -5.33 0.11
N MET A 109 2.96 -4.64 -0.79
CA MET A 109 2.36 -5.26 -1.98
C MET A 109 3.43 -5.96 -2.84
N VAL A 110 4.55 -5.29 -3.11
CA VAL A 110 5.68 -5.85 -3.86
C VAL A 110 6.28 -7.05 -3.14
N HIS A 111 6.47 -6.96 -1.82
CA HIS A 111 6.99 -8.08 -1.03
C HIS A 111 6.06 -9.30 -1.11
N ARG A 112 4.74 -9.11 -1.00
CA ARG A 112 3.77 -10.20 -1.15
C ARG A 112 3.79 -10.76 -2.57
N LEU A 113 3.81 -9.88 -3.57
CA LEU A 113 3.84 -10.29 -4.98
C LEU A 113 5.10 -11.12 -5.31
N ASN A 114 6.26 -10.71 -4.79
CA ASN A 114 7.50 -11.46 -4.97
C ASN A 114 7.41 -12.84 -4.33
N ALA A 115 7.01 -12.91 -3.05
CA ALA A 115 6.95 -14.15 -2.29
C ALA A 115 5.88 -15.13 -2.81
N THR A 116 4.74 -14.62 -3.30
CA THR A 116 3.61 -15.47 -3.71
C THR A 116 3.63 -15.84 -5.19
N VAL A 117 4.19 -14.98 -6.06
CA VAL A 117 4.09 -15.16 -7.52
C VAL A 117 5.43 -15.05 -8.22
N MET A 118 6.16 -13.94 -8.06
CA MET A 118 7.31 -13.69 -8.94
C MET A 118 8.47 -14.67 -8.70
N GLU A 119 8.79 -14.96 -7.45
CA GLU A 119 9.86 -15.91 -7.10
C GLU A 119 9.44 -17.35 -7.42
N PRO A 120 8.30 -17.89 -6.93
CA PRO A 120 7.94 -19.29 -7.15
C PRO A 120 7.52 -19.62 -8.59
N CYS A 121 6.87 -18.70 -9.31
CA CYS A 121 6.35 -18.99 -10.65
C CYS A 121 7.27 -18.51 -11.78
N LEU A 122 8.07 -17.47 -11.54
CA LEU A 122 8.82 -16.79 -12.59
C LEU A 122 10.34 -16.74 -12.36
N GLY A 123 10.83 -17.13 -11.17
CA GLY A 123 12.24 -16.99 -10.80
C GLY A 123 12.73 -15.54 -10.89
N MET A 124 11.80 -14.59 -10.67
CA MET A 124 12.03 -13.15 -10.80
C MET A 124 11.71 -12.45 -9.49
N HIS A 125 12.35 -11.32 -9.27
CA HIS A 125 12.14 -10.49 -8.10
C HIS A 125 12.06 -9.03 -8.51
N PHE A 126 10.96 -8.35 -8.19
CA PHE A 126 10.82 -6.91 -8.40
C PHE A 126 11.42 -6.15 -7.22
N LYS A 127 12.46 -5.34 -7.46
CA LYS A 127 13.08 -4.50 -6.43
C LYS A 127 12.32 -3.18 -6.31
N TYR A 128 11.56 -3.01 -5.22
CA TYR A 128 10.77 -1.79 -4.95
C TYR A 128 11.59 -0.49 -5.11
N LEU A 129 12.76 -0.39 -4.47
CA LEU A 129 13.60 0.82 -4.51
C LEU A 129 14.15 1.16 -5.91
N SER A 130 14.39 0.13 -6.73
CA SER A 130 14.95 0.33 -8.07
C SER A 130 13.87 0.38 -9.15
N GLY A 131 12.65 -0.06 -8.86
CA GLY A 131 11.60 -0.32 -9.84
C GLY A 131 11.93 -1.42 -10.86
N LYS A 132 13.02 -2.18 -10.67
CA LYS A 132 13.53 -3.12 -11.68
C LYS A 132 13.27 -4.56 -11.32
N ILE A 133 13.05 -5.39 -12.34
CA ILE A 133 12.99 -6.84 -12.18
C ILE A 133 14.41 -7.41 -12.27
N SER A 134 14.81 -8.16 -11.24
CA SER A 134 15.99 -9.02 -11.27
C SER A 134 15.55 -10.47 -11.42
N SER A 135 16.09 -11.18 -12.41
CA SER A 135 16.03 -12.64 -12.44
C SER A 135 17.31 -13.14 -11.77
N ASP A 136 17.19 -13.82 -10.63
CA ASP A 136 18.31 -14.63 -10.18
C ASP A 136 18.47 -15.75 -11.22
N GLY A 137 19.69 -15.90 -11.73
CA GLY A 137 20.04 -16.76 -12.86
C GLY A 137 20.05 -18.25 -12.52
N TYR A 138 19.02 -18.77 -11.85
CA TYR A 138 18.87 -20.18 -11.50
C TYR A 138 17.62 -20.79 -12.14
N CYS A 139 17.60 -20.84 -13.48
CA CYS A 139 16.83 -21.86 -14.20
C CYS A 139 17.76 -23.03 -14.58
N TYR A 140 18.31 -23.71 -13.56
CA TYR A 140 18.86 -25.07 -13.65
C TYR A 140 18.10 -25.96 -12.67
N ALA A 141 16.80 -26.09 -12.87
CA ALA A 141 15.99 -27.03 -12.10
C ALA A 141 14.75 -27.44 -12.89
N ASP A 142 14.92 -27.85 -14.15
CA ASP A 142 14.06 -28.91 -14.75
C ASP A 142 14.54 -29.44 -16.12
N ARG A 143 15.85 -29.49 -16.37
CA ARG A 143 16.39 -30.22 -17.56
C ARG A 143 16.81 -31.65 -17.26
N ASP A 144 16.87 -32.05 -15.99
CA ASP A 144 17.27 -33.40 -15.60
C ASP A 144 16.11 -34.42 -15.54
N LEU A 145 14.85 -33.98 -15.68
CA LEU A 145 13.71 -34.89 -15.82
C LEU A 145 13.44 -35.31 -17.28
N LEU A 146 14.12 -34.71 -18.26
CA LEU A 146 14.03 -35.05 -19.69
C LEU A 146 15.31 -35.69 -20.25
N SER A 147 16.33 -35.94 -19.42
CA SER A 147 17.64 -36.47 -19.83
C SER A 147 17.87 -37.93 -19.43
N LYS A 148 16.82 -38.70 -19.12
CA LYS A 148 16.90 -40.17 -19.14
C LYS A 148 16.61 -40.67 -20.57
N PRO A 149 17.61 -40.92 -21.42
CA PRO A 149 17.43 -41.89 -22.48
C PRO A 149 17.30 -43.25 -21.81
N ASP A 150 16.18 -43.94 -22.05
CA ASP A 150 16.06 -45.38 -21.79
C ASP A 150 17.09 -46.11 -22.66
N TYR A 151 18.31 -46.21 -22.17
CA TYR A 151 19.25 -47.25 -22.56
C TYR A 151 19.00 -48.47 -21.69
N THR A 152 17.93 -49.20 -22.00
CA THR A 152 17.89 -50.64 -21.71
C THR A 152 18.60 -51.36 -22.86
N SER A 153 19.92 -51.44 -22.76
CA SER A 153 20.70 -52.50 -23.37
C SER A 153 20.62 -53.76 -22.51
N GLN A 154 20.67 -54.93 -23.16
CA GLN A 154 20.60 -56.33 -22.67
C GLN A 154 19.18 -56.90 -22.75
N THR A 155 18.85 -57.86 -23.61
CA THR A 155 19.62 -58.95 -24.26
C THR A 155 19.01 -59.33 -25.60
#